data_AF-A0A833WLK9-F1
#
_entry.id   AF-A0A833WLK9-F1
#
_cell.length_a   1.000
_cell.length_b   1.000
_cell.length_c   1.000
_cell.angle_alpha   90.00
_cell.angle_beta   90.00
_cell.angle_gamma   90.00
#
_symmetry.space_group_name_H-M   'P 1'
#
loop_
_entity.id
_entity.type
_entity.pdbx_description
1 polymer ?
#
loop_
_entity_poly.entity_id
_entity_poly.type
_entity_poly.pdbx_seq_one_letter_code
_entity_poly.pdbx_strand_id
1 'polypeptide(L)' 'MTQQAQAGKRADSGFMKEAWAEALAAFNAPFQTKLSRQQNKSILTALKGIYTAIKAMLDASGFGWDNQRHIVLVHDSV' A
#
# COMPACT_ATOMS: atom_id res chain seq x y z
N MET A 1 6.06 3.16 3.53
CA MET A 1 5.64 3.04 4.95
C MET A 1 5.35 4.46 5.44
N THR A 2 4.14 4.76 5.90
CA THR A 2 3.78 6.13 6.35
C THR A 2 4.50 6.48 7.66
N GLN A 3 4.78 7.78 7.88
CA GLN A 3 5.40 8.31 9.12
C GLN A 3 4.72 7.78 10.40
N GLN A 4 3.40 7.60 10.39
CA GLN A 4 2.62 7.06 11.50
C GLN A 4 2.97 5.59 11.84
N ALA A 5 3.38 4.79 10.85
CA ALA A 5 3.85 3.42 11.07
C ALA A 5 5.28 3.38 11.65
N GLN A 6 6.08 4.41 11.40
CA GLN A 6 7.43 4.56 11.96
C GLN A 6 7.41 5.14 13.38
N ALA A 7 6.39 5.94 13.73
CA ALA A 7 6.23 6.55 15.05
C ALA A 7 5.69 5.60 16.15
N GLY A 8 5.75 4.27 15.95
CA GLY A 8 5.36 3.30 16.98
C GLY A 8 3.86 3.17 17.26
N LYS A 9 2.98 3.90 16.56
CA LYS A 9 1.51 3.81 16.72
C LYS A 9 0.89 2.59 16.01
N ARG A 10 1.56 1.45 16.09
CA ARG A 10 1.01 0.14 15.70
C ARG A 10 0.41 -0.50 16.94
N ALA A 11 -0.90 -0.66 16.96
CA ALA A 11 -1.54 -1.61 17.86
C ALA A 11 -1.50 -3.00 17.21
N ASP A 12 -1.57 -4.07 17.99
CA ASP A 12 -1.61 -5.45 17.49
C ASP A 12 -2.76 -5.71 16.48
N SER A 13 -3.76 -4.82 16.43
CA SER A 13 -4.89 -4.84 15.50
C SER A 13 -4.80 -3.85 14.32
N GLY A 14 -3.68 -3.12 14.15
CA GLY A 14 -3.47 -2.14 13.08
C GLY A 14 -3.10 -0.74 13.58
N PHE A 15 -3.64 0.32 12.95
CA PHE A 15 -3.43 1.70 13.43
C PHE A 15 -4.30 2.02 14.65
N MET A 16 -3.77 2.84 15.57
CA MET A 16 -4.58 3.48 16.62
C MET A 16 -5.72 4.32 16.01
N LYS A 17 -6.80 4.55 16.78
CA LYS A 17 -8.03 5.23 16.29
C LYS A 17 -7.74 6.60 15.66
N GLU A 18 -6.79 7.34 16.22
CA GLU A 18 -6.32 8.65 15.75
C GLU A 18 -5.56 8.55 14.43
N ALA A 19 -4.64 7.59 14.31
CA ALA A 19 -3.88 7.36 13.08
C ALA A 19 -4.78 6.95 11.91
N TRP A 20 -5.91 6.26 12.16
CA TRP A 20 -6.92 6.02 11.13
C TRP A 20 -7.65 7.31 10.69
N ALA A 21 -7.93 8.23 11.61
CA ALA A 21 -8.60 9.49 11.29
C ALA A 21 -7.68 10.39 10.45
N GLU A 22 -6.40 10.47 10.81
CA GLU A 22 -5.38 11.19 10.03
C GLU A 22 -5.18 10.57 8.66
N ALA A 23 -5.05 9.24 8.55
CA ALA A 23 -4.92 8.56 7.27
C ALA A 23 -6.14 8.77 6.35
N LEU A 24 -7.34 8.77 6.92
CA LEU A 24 -8.58 9.11 6.21
C LEU A 24 -8.56 10.56 5.71
N ALA A 25 -8.20 11.51 6.57
CA ALA A 25 -8.16 12.93 6.19
C ALA A 25 -7.12 13.19 5.09
N ALA A 26 -5.92 12.62 5.23
CA ALA A 26 -4.84 12.73 4.26
C ALA A 26 -5.19 12.09 2.89
N PHE A 27 -5.99 11.03 2.89
CA PHE A 27 -6.49 10.43 1.65
C PHE A 27 -7.65 11.22 1.07
N ASN A 28 -8.65 11.57 1.88
CA ASN A 28 -9.87 12.20 1.39
C ASN A 28 -9.66 13.63 0.87
N ALA A 29 -8.76 14.41 1.49
CA ALA A 29 -8.52 15.82 1.15
C ALA A 29 -8.09 16.04 -0.32
N PRO A 30 -7.03 15.40 -0.85
CA PRO A 30 -6.60 15.62 -2.24
C PRO A 30 -7.57 15.03 -3.27
N PHE A 31 -8.26 13.94 -2.94
CA PHE A 31 -9.19 13.27 -3.88
C PHE A 31 -10.63 13.76 -3.76
N GLN A 32 -10.92 14.71 -2.86
CA GLN A 32 -12.27 15.18 -2.53
C GLN A 32 -13.27 14.04 -2.25
N THR A 33 -12.78 12.93 -1.70
CA THR A 33 -13.61 11.74 -1.41
C THR A 33 -14.15 11.77 0.01
N LYS A 34 -15.23 11.03 0.26
CA LYS A 34 -15.78 10.82 1.61
C LYS A 34 -15.78 9.35 1.96
N LEU A 35 -14.60 8.73 1.91
CA LEU A 35 -14.48 7.31 2.25
C LEU A 35 -14.77 7.09 3.73
N SER A 36 -15.53 6.03 4.03
CA SER A 36 -15.66 5.52 5.38
C SER A 36 -14.37 4.81 5.82
N ARG A 37 -14.20 4.65 7.14
CA ARG A 37 -13.10 3.87 7.70
C ARG A 37 -13.04 2.44 7.17
N GLN A 38 -14.18 1.80 6.92
CA GLN A 38 -14.22 0.44 6.39
C GLN A 38 -13.74 0.39 4.93
N GLN A 39 -14.13 1.36 4.11
CA GLN A 39 -13.65 1.47 2.73
C GLN A 39 -12.14 1.72 2.67
N ASN A 40 -11.63 2.62 3.52
CA ASN A 40 -10.20 2.89 3.60
C ASN A 40 -9.39 1.66 4.06
N LYS A 41 -9.91 0.89 5.03
CA LYS A 41 -9.34 -0.41 5.42
C LYS A 41 -9.30 -1.40 4.25
N SER A 42 -10.39 -1.52 3.49
CA SER A 42 -10.47 -2.41 2.33
C SER A 42 -9.43 -2.03 1.27
N ILE A 43 -9.31 -0.74 0.94
CA ILE A 43 -8.31 -0.21 0.01
C ILE A 43 -6.89 -0.53 0.51
N LEU A 44 -6.61 -0.29 1.80
CA LEU A 44 -5.30 -0.61 2.36
C LEU A 44 -4.97 -2.11 2.26
N THR A 45 -5.95 -2.99 2.49
CA THR A 45 -5.78 -4.44 2.34
C THR A 45 -5.48 -4.81 0.88
N ALA A 46 -6.22 -4.24 -0.08
CA ALA A 46 -5.98 -4.45 -1.50
C ALA A 46 -4.57 -3.97 -1.92
N LEU A 47 -4.16 -2.79 -1.48
CA LEU A 47 -2.83 -2.23 -1.75
C LEU A 47 -1.71 -3.10 -1.17
N LYS A 48 -1.89 -3.64 0.04
CA LYS A 48 -0.96 -4.62 0.63
C LYS A 48 -0.87 -5.88 -0.22
N GLY A 49 -2.00 -6.39 -0.71
CA GLY A 49 -2.04 -7.56 -1.59
C GLY A 49 -1.25 -7.34 -2.88
N ILE A 50 -1.48 -6.21 -3.55
CA ILE A 50 -0.76 -5.81 -4.77
C ILE A 50 0.74 -5.70 -4.49
N TYR A 51 1.13 -5.01 -3.41
CA TYR A 51 2.54 -4.89 -3.03
C TYR A 51 3.19 -6.25 -2.78
N THR A 52 2.53 -7.13 -2.02
CA THR A 52 3.05 -8.47 -1.73
C THR A 52 3.22 -9.28 -3.01
N ALA A 53 2.26 -9.22 -3.95
CA ALA A 53 2.36 -9.91 -5.23
C ALA A 53 3.52 -9.37 -6.09
N ILE A 54 3.64 -8.04 -6.22
CA ILE A 54 4.76 -7.42 -6.94
C ILE A 54 6.10 -7.79 -6.31
N LYS A 55 6.21 -7.72 -4.98
CA LYS A 55 7.43 -8.08 -4.27
C LYS A 55 7.81 -9.54 -4.50
N ALA A 56 6.84 -10.46 -4.42
CA ALA A 56 7.07 -11.88 -4.68
C ALA A 56 7.52 -12.14 -6.12
N MET A 57 6.94 -11.44 -7.10
CA MET A 57 7.40 -11.52 -8.49
C MET A 57 8.84 -11.02 -8.64
N LEU A 58 9.16 -9.84 -8.09
CA LEU A 58 10.51 -9.26 -8.19
C LEU A 58 11.58 -10.04 -7.41
N ASP A 59 11.19 -10.85 -6.43
CA ASP A 59 12.10 -11.75 -5.71
C ASP A 59 12.36 -13.07 -6.45
N ALA A 60 11.52 -13.40 -7.43
CA ALA A 60 11.71 -14.55 -8.31
C ALA A 60 12.65 -14.21 -9.47
N SER A 61 13.42 -15.20 -9.94
CA SER A 61 14.24 -15.05 -11.14
C SER A 61 13.35 -14.86 -12.38
N GLY A 62 13.81 -14.06 -13.35
CA GLY A 62 13.07 -13.81 -14.59
C GLY A 62 12.05 -12.67 -14.50
N PHE A 63 12.04 -11.89 -13.41
CA PHE A 63 11.24 -10.67 -13.32
C PHE A 63 12.11 -9.44 -13.10
N GLY A 64 11.64 -8.31 -13.61
CA GLY A 64 12.25 -6.99 -13.47
C GLY A 64 11.21 -5.91 -13.20
N TRP A 65 11.67 -4.68 -12.95
CA TRP A 65 10.81 -3.53 -12.70
C TRP A 65 11.06 -2.43 -13.72
N ASP A 66 10.01 -1.98 -14.39
CA ASP A 66 10.06 -0.79 -15.25
C ASP A 66 9.79 0.46 -14.40
N ASN A 67 10.83 1.27 -14.19
CA ASN A 67 10.74 2.51 -13.41
C ASN A 67 9.94 3.62 -14.10
N GLN A 68 9.81 3.60 -15.43
CA GLN A 68 9.06 4.63 -16.17
C GLN A 68 7.57 4.32 -16.20
N ARG A 69 7.24 3.03 -16.39
CA ARG A 69 5.86 2.57 -16.51
C ARG A 69 5.25 2.09 -15.20
N HIS A 70 6.07 1.87 -14.17
CA HIS A 70 5.69 1.32 -12.87
C HIS A 70 4.98 -0.04 -13.00
N ILE A 71 5.55 -0.94 -13.81
CA ILE A 71 5.05 -2.29 -14.06
C ILE A 71 6.14 -3.34 -13.84
N VAL A 72 5.71 -4.58 -13.58
CA VAL A 72 6.59 -5.75 -13.57
C VAL A 72 6.85 -6.19 -15.01
N LEU A 73 8.12 -6.40 -15.34
CA LEU A 73 8.56 -6.98 -16.60
C LEU A 73 8.89 -8.46 -16.38
N VAL A 74 8.63 -9.29 -17.38
CA VAL A 74 9.12 -10.68 -17.43
C VAL A 74 10.34 -10.68 -18.34
N HIS A 75 11.48 -11.12 -17.81
CA HIS A 75 12.66 -11.39 -18.60
C HIS A 75 12.57 -12.83 -19.08
N ASP A 76 12.16 -13.02 -20.34
CA ASP A 76 12.32 -14.31 -20.99
C ASP A 76 13.82 -14.58 -21.16
N SER A 77 14.35 -15.51 -20.37
CA SER A 77 15.61 -16.15 -20.69
C SER A 77 15.38 -17.08 -21.88
N VAL A 78 15.67 -16.59 -23.09
CA VAL A 78 15.86 -17.45 -24.27
C VAL A 78 17.18 -18.17 -24.16
#